data_AF-A0A8C4VLH6-F1
#
_entry.id   AF-A0A8C4VLH6-F1
#
_cell.length_a   1.000
_cell.length_b   1.000
_cell.length_c   1.000
_cell.angle_alpha   90.00
_cell.angle_beta   90.00
_cell.angle_gamma   90.00
#
_symmetry.space_group_name_H-M   'P 1'
#
loop_
_entity.id
_entity.type
_entity.pdbx_description
1 polymer ?
#
loop_
_entity_poly.entity_id
_entity_poly.type
_entity_poly.pdbx_seq_one_letter_code
_entity_poly.pdbx_strand_id
1 'polypeptide(L)'
;MWKLVSAAGPAPAPGEPYRLLVGTEYVVGRKNCAILIQDDQSISRSHAVLTVTHPETNLSQALSVPELIIQDTSKYGTFVNGEKVLNGTSRTLKSGDRVNFGVFESKFRVEYEPLIVCSSCLEASGKTALNQAILQLGGLVVNDWSEECTHLVMLSVKVTVKTICALICNRPIIKPEYFVECIRAIQSKQQFPKLESFYPPVDEPAIGPEKLDLSMRHERKIIFRGKTFLFLNAKQKWSAVLLAAIRGCWTQQSPTCTQKTCRGKGKGAKEFLATAVPSMP
;
A
#
# COMPACT_ATOMS: atom_id res chain seq x y z
N MET A 1 -0.07 -5.40 -4.41
CA MET A 1 0.63 -6.68 -4.19
C MET A 1 -0.36 -7.83 -4.16
N TRP A 2 -0.08 -8.90 -4.90
CA TRP A 2 -0.88 -10.13 -4.87
C TRP A 2 -0.38 -11.10 -3.81
N LYS A 3 -1.31 -11.81 -3.18
CA LYS A 3 -1.02 -12.89 -2.23
C LYS A 3 -1.97 -14.07 -2.42
N LEU A 4 -1.44 -15.28 -2.20
CA LEU A 4 -2.19 -16.52 -2.15
C LEU A 4 -2.33 -16.96 -0.69
N VAL A 5 -3.58 -17.09 -0.23
CA VAL A 5 -3.94 -17.39 1.16
C VAL A 5 -4.56 -18.79 1.22
N SER A 6 -4.11 -19.64 2.15
CA SER A 6 -4.72 -20.96 2.34
C SER A 6 -6.14 -20.82 2.90
N ALA A 7 -7.09 -21.59 2.35
CA ALA A 7 -8.50 -21.58 2.77
C ALA A 7 -8.85 -22.71 3.76
N ALA A 8 -7.88 -23.53 4.17
CA ALA A 8 -8.13 -24.74 4.96
C ALA A 8 -8.09 -24.52 6.50
N GLY A 9 -9.25 -24.72 7.15
CA GLY A 9 -9.44 -25.43 8.45
C GLY A 9 -9.10 -24.73 9.79
N PRO A 10 -9.77 -25.09 10.92
CA PRO A 10 -9.71 -24.34 12.18
C PRO A 10 -8.31 -24.40 12.83
N ALA A 11 -7.93 -23.27 13.43
CA ALA A 11 -6.67 -22.93 14.11
C ALA A 11 -5.96 -24.08 14.89
N PRO A 12 -4.62 -24.00 15.06
CA PRO A 12 -3.84 -22.76 15.07
C PRO A 12 -2.68 -22.76 14.07
N ALA A 13 -2.92 -22.13 12.91
CA ALA A 13 -2.12 -21.07 12.31
C ALA A 13 -2.51 -20.98 10.84
N PRO A 14 -3.24 -19.93 10.39
CA PRO A 14 -3.21 -19.61 8.98
C PRO A 14 -1.74 -19.36 8.62
N GLY A 15 -1.13 -20.27 7.87
CA GLY A 15 0.25 -20.09 7.41
C GLY A 15 0.40 -18.73 6.74
N GLU A 16 1.58 -18.10 6.86
CA GLU A 16 1.81 -16.80 6.24
C GLU A 16 1.46 -16.86 4.74
N PRO A 17 0.76 -15.84 4.22
CA PRO A 17 0.30 -15.86 2.83
C PRO A 17 1.50 -15.79 1.88
N TYR A 18 1.44 -16.53 0.77
CA TYR A 18 2.46 -16.47 -0.27
C TYR A 18 2.29 -15.18 -1.06
N ARG A 19 3.19 -14.22 -0.85
CA ARG A 19 3.21 -12.95 -1.60
C ARG A 19 3.96 -13.14 -2.90
N LEU A 20 3.42 -12.55 -3.97
CA LEU A 20 3.87 -12.78 -5.33
C LEU A 20 4.50 -11.49 -5.89
N LEU A 21 5.77 -11.56 -6.28
CA LEU A 21 6.50 -10.50 -6.95
C LEU A 21 6.15 -10.48 -8.44
N VAL A 22 6.17 -9.27 -9.01
CA VAL A 22 6.05 -9.05 -10.45
C VAL A 22 7.22 -9.70 -11.18
N GLY A 23 6.94 -10.35 -12.31
CA GLY A 23 7.95 -10.97 -13.17
C GLY A 23 8.58 -12.25 -12.61
N THR A 24 8.06 -12.78 -11.49
CA THR A 24 8.51 -14.05 -10.92
C THR A 24 7.48 -15.14 -11.20
N GLU A 25 7.95 -16.30 -11.69
CA GLU A 25 7.12 -17.49 -11.86
C GLU A 25 7.09 -18.30 -10.57
N TYR A 26 5.90 -18.46 -10.00
CA TYR A 26 5.68 -19.26 -8.80
C TYR A 26 5.08 -20.60 -9.18
N VAL A 27 5.93 -21.61 -9.29
CA VAL A 27 5.47 -23.00 -9.47
C VAL A 27 4.80 -23.47 -8.19
N VAL A 28 3.56 -23.90 -8.31
CA VAL A 28 2.77 -24.61 -7.30
C VAL A 28 2.91 -26.11 -7.56
N GLY A 29 3.19 -26.90 -6.54
CA GLY A 29 3.26 -28.35 -6.70
C GLY A 29 3.67 -29.08 -5.43
N ARG A 30 3.75 -30.40 -5.50
CA ARG A 30 4.02 -31.24 -4.32
C ARG A 30 5.50 -31.50 -4.03
N LYS A 31 6.42 -31.10 -4.91
CA LYS A 31 7.87 -31.36 -4.74
C LYS A 31 8.72 -30.34 -5.49
N ASN A 32 9.73 -29.78 -4.80
CA ASN A 32 10.71 -28.83 -5.37
C ASN A 32 10.07 -27.59 -6.01
N CYS A 33 9.06 -27.03 -5.35
CA CYS A 33 8.27 -25.89 -5.86
C CYS A 33 8.42 -24.66 -4.96
N ALA A 34 8.18 -23.48 -5.54
CA ALA A 34 8.13 -22.23 -4.80
C ALA A 34 7.00 -22.26 -3.76
N ILE A 35 5.83 -22.72 -4.18
CA ILE A 35 4.65 -22.95 -3.34
C ILE A 35 4.47 -24.47 -3.22
N LEU A 36 4.86 -25.01 -2.07
CA LEU A 36 4.86 -26.45 -1.81
C LEU A 36 3.56 -26.87 -1.13
N ILE A 37 2.78 -27.73 -1.77
CA ILE A 37 1.56 -28.33 -1.20
C ILE A 37 1.85 -29.80 -0.91
N GLN A 38 1.98 -30.14 0.37
CA GLN A 38 2.25 -31.50 0.82
C GLN A 38 0.94 -32.23 1.16
N ASP A 39 1.03 -33.56 1.28
CA ASP A 39 -0.06 -34.41 1.76
C ASP A 39 -1.35 -34.42 0.92
N ASP A 40 -1.28 -33.93 -0.32
CA ASP A 40 -2.35 -34.05 -1.33
C ASP A 40 -1.82 -34.81 -2.56
N GLN A 41 -2.27 -36.07 -2.70
CA GLN A 41 -1.82 -36.97 -3.77
C GLN A 41 -2.33 -36.53 -5.15
N SER A 42 -3.36 -35.69 -5.21
CA SER A 42 -3.89 -35.15 -6.46
C SER A 42 -3.04 -33.99 -7.01
N ILE A 43 -2.06 -33.50 -6.25
CA ILE A 43 -1.16 -32.45 -6.70
C ILE A 43 -0.01 -33.05 -7.52
N SER A 44 0.15 -32.59 -8.78
CA SER A 44 1.33 -32.88 -9.60
C SER A 44 2.61 -32.34 -8.98
N ARG A 45 3.77 -32.91 -9.37
CA ARG A 45 5.09 -32.41 -8.93
C ARG A 45 5.29 -30.94 -9.33
N SER A 46 4.94 -30.59 -10.56
CA SER A 46 4.69 -29.23 -11.04
C SER A 46 3.22 -29.19 -11.47
N HIS A 47 2.40 -28.41 -10.79
CA HIS A 47 0.94 -28.44 -10.94
C HIS A 47 0.42 -27.25 -11.72
N ALA A 48 0.80 -26.06 -11.28
CA ALA A 48 0.41 -24.81 -11.92
C ALA A 48 1.52 -23.78 -11.75
N VAL A 49 1.51 -22.75 -12.59
CA VAL A 49 2.40 -21.61 -12.48
C VAL A 49 1.56 -20.36 -12.26
N LEU A 50 1.93 -19.58 -11.24
CA LEU A 50 1.36 -18.26 -10.98
C LEU A 50 2.38 -17.19 -11.39
N THR A 51 1.92 -16.20 -12.16
CA THR A 51 2.76 -15.09 -12.61
C THR A 51 2.02 -13.77 -12.41
N VAL A 52 2.72 -12.78 -11.86
CA VAL A 52 2.21 -11.41 -11.75
C VAL A 52 2.86 -10.54 -12.82
N THR A 53 2.06 -9.81 -13.59
CA THR A 53 2.54 -8.84 -14.58
C THR A 53 2.13 -7.42 -14.18
N HIS A 54 3.07 -6.49 -14.29
CA HIS A 54 2.84 -5.07 -14.07
C HIS A 54 3.77 -4.27 -14.96
N PRO A 55 3.28 -3.73 -16.10
CA PRO A 55 4.10 -2.91 -16.98
C PRO A 55 4.66 -1.68 -16.27
N GLU A 56 5.89 -1.30 -16.57
CA GLU A 56 6.51 -0.10 -15.95
C GLU A 56 5.72 1.19 -16.27
N THR A 57 5.07 1.25 -17.44
CA THR A 57 4.18 2.35 -17.84
C THR A 57 3.04 2.59 -16.85
N ASN A 58 2.68 1.57 -16.08
CA ASN A 58 1.56 1.59 -15.16
C ASN A 58 1.95 2.12 -13.79
N LEU A 59 3.25 2.22 -13.46
CA LEU A 59 3.77 2.62 -12.15
C LEU A 59 3.27 4.00 -11.68
N SER A 60 3.06 4.93 -12.63
CA SER A 60 2.56 6.29 -12.37
C SER A 60 1.08 6.48 -12.72
N GLN A 61 0.43 5.46 -13.29
CA GLN A 61 -0.99 5.50 -13.63
C GLN A 61 -1.81 5.09 -12.41
N ALA A 62 -2.47 6.08 -11.81
CA ALA A 62 -3.39 5.87 -10.70
C ALA A 62 -4.44 4.82 -11.11
N LEU A 63 -4.61 3.80 -10.26
CA LEU A 63 -5.60 2.70 -10.37
C LEU A 63 -5.22 1.51 -11.27
N SER A 64 -4.02 1.45 -11.83
CA SER A 64 -3.60 0.23 -12.54
C SER A 64 -3.29 -0.90 -11.54
N VAL A 65 -4.10 -1.96 -11.57
CA VAL A 65 -3.89 -3.14 -10.75
C VAL A 65 -2.99 -4.11 -11.53
N PRO A 66 -1.90 -4.65 -10.95
CA PRO A 66 -1.11 -5.70 -11.59
C PRO A 66 -1.98 -6.91 -11.91
N GLU A 67 -1.74 -7.60 -13.02
CA GLU A 67 -2.51 -8.79 -13.38
C GLU A 67 -1.88 -10.03 -12.77
N LEU A 68 -2.69 -10.89 -12.16
CA LEU A 68 -2.27 -12.21 -11.70
C LEU A 68 -2.82 -13.26 -12.66
N ILE A 69 -1.94 -14.13 -13.17
CA ILE A 69 -2.27 -15.14 -14.15
C ILE A 69 -1.92 -16.51 -13.57
N ILE A 70 -2.79 -17.50 -13.80
CA ILE A 70 -2.55 -18.90 -13.47
C ILE A 70 -2.54 -19.74 -14.74
N GLN A 71 -1.57 -20.66 -14.84
CA GLN A 71 -1.49 -21.65 -15.91
C GLN A 71 -1.47 -23.05 -15.32
N ASP A 72 -2.43 -23.88 -15.71
CA ASP A 72 -2.54 -25.28 -15.27
C ASP A 72 -1.71 -26.20 -16.19
N THR A 73 -0.89 -27.06 -15.59
CA THR A 73 -0.13 -28.12 -16.28
C THR A 73 -0.32 -29.48 -15.61
N SER A 74 -1.33 -29.59 -14.75
CA SER A 74 -1.50 -30.72 -13.85
C SER A 74 -2.27 -31.90 -14.46
N LYS A 75 -2.19 -33.05 -13.79
CA LYS A 75 -2.94 -34.25 -14.19
C LYS A 75 -4.42 -34.16 -13.82
N TYR A 76 -4.71 -33.67 -12.61
CA TYR A 76 -6.06 -33.65 -12.05
C TYR A 76 -6.79 -32.32 -12.25
N GLY A 77 -6.07 -31.28 -12.69
CA GLY A 77 -6.60 -29.97 -13.02
C GLY A 77 -6.49 -28.96 -11.89
N THR A 78 -6.52 -27.70 -12.28
CA THR A 78 -6.71 -26.55 -11.39
C THR A 78 -8.09 -25.94 -11.63
N PHE A 79 -8.78 -25.53 -10.56
CA PHE A 79 -10.11 -24.95 -10.63
C PHE A 79 -10.13 -23.55 -10.04
N VAL A 80 -10.77 -22.61 -10.73
CA VAL A 80 -10.97 -21.23 -10.27
C VAL A 80 -12.46 -21.00 -10.13
N ASN A 81 -12.92 -20.69 -8.91
CA ASN A 81 -14.34 -20.53 -8.57
C ASN A 81 -15.22 -21.74 -8.99
N GLY A 82 -14.66 -22.95 -8.94
CA GLY A 82 -15.34 -24.19 -9.34
C GLY A 82 -15.22 -24.52 -10.83
N GLU A 83 -14.73 -23.61 -11.66
CA GLU A 83 -14.51 -23.86 -13.09
C GLU A 83 -13.09 -24.37 -13.34
N LYS A 84 -12.98 -25.43 -14.15
CA LYS A 84 -11.67 -25.99 -14.51
C LYS A 84 -10.93 -25.05 -15.45
N VAL A 85 -9.67 -24.75 -15.14
CA VAL A 85 -8.74 -24.09 -16.07
C VAL A 85 -8.38 -25.10 -17.15
N LEU A 86 -8.45 -24.70 -18.43
CA LEU A 86 -8.08 -25.60 -19.51
C LEU A 86 -6.58 -25.86 -19.46
N ASN A 87 -6.19 -27.14 -19.53
CA ASN A 87 -4.79 -27.54 -19.42
C ASN A 87 -3.96 -26.89 -20.53
N GLY A 88 -2.81 -26.31 -20.17
CA GLY A 88 -1.93 -25.59 -21.09
C GLY A 88 -2.39 -24.17 -21.43
N THR A 89 -3.52 -23.70 -20.90
CA THR A 89 -3.99 -22.32 -21.06
C THR A 89 -3.75 -21.49 -19.81
N SER A 90 -3.65 -20.18 -19.99
CA SER A 90 -3.59 -19.21 -18.91
C SER A 90 -4.97 -18.63 -18.60
N ARG A 91 -5.23 -18.32 -17.33
CA ARG A 91 -6.43 -17.62 -16.86
C ARG A 91 -6.01 -16.44 -15.97
N THR A 92 -6.55 -15.26 -16.24
CA THR A 92 -6.37 -14.08 -15.36
C THR A 92 -7.27 -14.20 -14.14
N LEU A 93 -6.72 -13.94 -12.97
CA LEU A 93 -7.37 -14.02 -11.67
C LEU A 93 -7.77 -12.63 -11.16
N LYS A 94 -8.83 -12.59 -10.36
CA LYS A 94 -9.34 -11.40 -9.67
C LYS A 94 -9.19 -11.56 -8.16
N SER A 95 -9.08 -10.42 -7.46
CA SER A 95 -9.02 -10.41 -6.00
C SER A 95 -10.29 -11.04 -5.44
N GLY A 96 -10.10 -12.07 -4.62
CA GLY A 96 -11.18 -12.83 -4.01
C GLY A 96 -11.48 -14.17 -4.68
N ASP A 97 -10.91 -14.45 -5.86
CA ASP A 97 -11.08 -15.74 -6.53
C ASP A 97 -10.58 -16.90 -5.65
N ARG A 98 -11.34 -17.99 -5.67
CA ARG A 98 -10.99 -19.24 -4.99
C ARG A 98 -10.28 -20.16 -5.97
N VAL A 99 -9.10 -20.63 -5.60
CA VAL A 99 -8.27 -21.52 -6.41
C VAL A 99 -8.15 -22.86 -5.71
N ASN A 100 -8.56 -23.93 -6.38
CA ASN A 100 -8.39 -25.29 -5.89
C ASN A 100 -7.40 -26.00 -6.81
N PHE A 101 -6.31 -26.49 -6.23
CA PHE A 101 -5.35 -27.31 -6.95
C PHE A 101 -5.71 -28.79 -6.75
N GLY A 102 -5.83 -29.54 -7.83
CA GLY A 102 -6.24 -30.95 -7.75
C GLY A 102 -7.70 -31.13 -7.34
N VAL A 103 -8.00 -32.26 -6.68
CA VAL A 103 -9.39 -32.69 -6.39
C VAL A 103 -9.69 -32.87 -4.91
N PHE A 104 -8.74 -32.61 -4.00
CA PHE A 104 -8.93 -32.70 -2.55
C PHE A 104 -9.03 -31.31 -1.89
N GLU A 105 -8.38 -31.13 -0.73
CA GLU A 105 -8.56 -29.97 0.17
C GLU A 105 -7.52 -28.86 -0.02
N SER A 106 -6.74 -28.90 -1.11
CA SER A 106 -5.79 -27.85 -1.49
C SER A 106 -6.48 -26.60 -2.04
N LYS A 107 -7.23 -25.92 -1.17
CA LYS A 107 -8.06 -24.76 -1.48
C LYS A 107 -7.39 -23.48 -1.00
N PHE A 108 -7.38 -22.47 -1.87
CA PHE A 108 -6.75 -21.19 -1.64
C PHE A 108 -7.66 -20.05 -2.08
N ARG A 109 -7.34 -18.84 -1.64
CA ARG A 109 -7.92 -17.59 -2.10
C ARG A 109 -6.81 -16.66 -2.57
N VAL A 110 -6.98 -16.04 -3.72
CA VAL A 110 -6.07 -14.96 -4.13
C VAL A 110 -6.61 -13.62 -3.64
N GLU A 111 -5.73 -12.78 -3.12
CA GLU A 111 -6.07 -11.46 -2.60
C GLU A 111 -5.12 -10.42 -3.16
N TYR A 112 -5.67 -9.29 -3.57
CA TYR A 112 -4.91 -8.10 -3.92
C TYR A 112 -4.95 -7.10 -2.76
N GLU A 113 -3.77 -6.68 -2.32
CA GLU A 113 -3.57 -5.63 -1.33
C GLU A 113 -2.94 -4.41 -2.01
N PRO A 114 -3.62 -3.26 -2.08
CA PRO A 114 -3.08 -2.05 -2.71
C PRO A 114 -1.76 -1.62 -2.08
N LEU A 115 -0.80 -1.22 -2.93
CA LEU A 115 0.46 -0.61 -2.49
C LEU A 115 0.65 0.68 -3.30
N ILE A 116 0.27 1.81 -2.72
CA ILE A 116 0.36 3.12 -3.35
C ILE A 116 1.29 3.97 -2.50
N VAL A 117 2.43 4.37 -3.06
CA VAL A 117 3.51 5.01 -2.33
C VAL A 117 3.73 6.42 -2.86
N CYS A 118 3.71 7.39 -1.95
CA CYS A 118 4.13 8.74 -2.27
C CYS A 118 5.52 8.99 -1.67
N SER A 119 6.41 9.65 -2.40
CA SER A 119 7.71 10.06 -1.88
C SER A 119 7.75 11.56 -1.58
N SER A 120 8.54 11.95 -0.58
CA SER A 120 8.82 13.36 -0.25
C SER A 120 10.30 13.53 0.05
N CYS A 121 10.89 14.64 -0.40
CA CYS A 121 12.29 14.98 -0.15
C CYS A 121 13.31 13.90 -0.57
N LEU A 122 13.01 13.12 -1.61
CA LEU A 122 13.90 12.09 -2.15
C LEU A 122 14.61 12.59 -3.42
N GLU A 123 15.92 12.32 -3.52
CA GLU A 123 16.73 12.63 -4.71
C GLU A 123 16.42 11.70 -5.89
N ALA A 124 16.93 12.03 -7.08
CA ALA A 124 16.61 11.31 -8.31
C ALA A 124 17.00 9.83 -8.27
N SER A 125 18.22 9.52 -7.83
CA SER A 125 18.73 8.16 -7.58
C SER A 125 17.82 7.38 -6.64
N GLY A 126 17.49 7.96 -5.48
CA GLY A 126 16.60 7.35 -4.50
C GLY A 126 15.19 7.08 -5.04
N LYS A 127 14.66 8.00 -5.86
CA LYS A 127 13.36 7.80 -6.53
C LYS A 127 13.39 6.65 -7.52
N THR A 128 14.46 6.52 -8.31
CA THR A 128 14.62 5.41 -9.25
C THR A 128 14.67 4.06 -8.52
N ALA A 129 15.45 3.96 -7.44
CA ALA A 129 15.52 2.74 -6.64
C ALA A 129 14.17 2.40 -5.99
N LEU A 130 13.47 3.39 -5.46
CA LEU A 130 12.12 3.22 -4.91
C LEU A 130 11.14 2.73 -5.99
N ASN A 131 11.15 3.35 -7.17
CA ASN A 131 10.29 2.98 -8.29
C ASN A 131 10.48 1.51 -8.69
N GLN A 132 11.73 1.05 -8.79
CA GLN A 132 12.05 -0.34 -9.10
C GLN A 132 11.54 -1.31 -8.03
N ALA A 133 11.75 -1.00 -6.75
CA ALA A 133 11.27 -1.84 -5.66
C ALA A 133 9.73 -1.92 -5.62
N ILE A 134 9.05 -0.78 -5.78
CA ILE A 134 7.59 -0.73 -5.77
C ILE A 134 6.99 -1.44 -6.99
N LEU A 135 7.61 -1.30 -8.17
CA LEU A 135 7.23 -2.03 -9.37
C LEU A 135 7.31 -3.54 -9.15
N GLN A 136 8.41 -4.03 -8.58
CA GLN A 136 8.60 -5.46 -8.29
C GLN A 136 7.57 -6.00 -7.28
N LEU A 137 7.13 -5.16 -6.34
CA LEU A 137 6.07 -5.49 -5.37
C LEU A 137 4.65 -5.36 -5.95
N GLY A 138 4.51 -4.94 -7.21
CA GLY A 138 3.21 -4.71 -7.87
C GLY A 138 2.43 -3.56 -7.23
N GLY A 139 3.14 -2.49 -6.89
CA GLY A 139 2.58 -1.24 -6.38
C GLY A 139 2.76 -0.08 -7.34
N LEU A 140 2.31 1.10 -6.91
CA LEU A 140 2.31 2.35 -7.65
C LEU A 140 3.12 3.41 -6.90
N VAL A 141 3.81 4.27 -7.64
CA VAL A 141 4.46 5.46 -7.09
C VAL A 141 3.75 6.70 -7.62
N VAL A 142 3.22 7.51 -6.70
CA VAL A 142 2.46 8.72 -7.01
C VAL A 142 3.19 9.97 -6.56
N ASN A 143 3.09 11.03 -7.37
CA ASN A 143 3.74 12.31 -7.08
C ASN A 143 2.95 13.12 -6.06
N ASP A 144 1.63 13.07 -6.10
CA ASP A 144 0.74 13.80 -5.20
C ASP A 144 0.09 12.85 -4.19
N TRP A 145 -0.11 13.36 -2.98
CA TRP A 145 -0.76 12.59 -1.92
C TRP A 145 -2.27 12.54 -2.11
N SER A 146 -2.84 11.35 -1.92
CA SER A 146 -4.28 11.07 -1.92
C SER A 146 -4.65 10.14 -0.74
N GLU A 147 -5.94 9.91 -0.47
CA GLU A 147 -6.36 9.04 0.66
C GLU A 147 -6.05 7.55 0.42
N GLU A 148 -5.92 7.18 -0.85
CA GLU A 148 -5.53 5.86 -1.32
C GLU A 148 -4.04 5.57 -1.10
N CYS A 149 -3.22 6.61 -0.88
CA CYS A 149 -1.82 6.44 -0.53
C CYS A 149 -1.71 5.59 0.75
N THR A 150 -0.88 4.56 0.67
CA THR A 150 -0.66 3.57 1.74
C THR A 150 0.56 3.93 2.59
N HIS A 151 1.58 4.54 1.98
CA HIS A 151 2.85 4.88 2.64
C HIS A 151 3.37 6.23 2.14
N LEU A 152 3.99 6.99 3.04
CA LEU A 152 4.86 8.11 2.70
C LEU A 152 6.31 7.70 2.85
N VAL A 153 7.13 7.95 1.83
CA VAL A 153 8.57 7.62 1.85
C VAL A 153 9.41 8.87 2.01
N MET A 154 10.28 8.86 3.02
CA MET A 154 11.26 9.91 3.31
C MET A 154 12.52 9.30 3.94
N LEU A 155 13.70 9.84 3.62
CA LEU A 155 14.95 9.45 4.30
C LEU A 155 15.07 10.04 5.70
N SER A 156 14.58 11.27 5.85
CA SER A 156 14.48 11.99 7.11
C SER A 156 13.21 12.83 7.10
N VAL A 157 12.50 12.89 8.23
CA VAL A 157 11.20 13.56 8.30
C VAL A 157 11.38 15.07 8.34
N LYS A 158 10.78 15.72 7.35
CA LYS A 158 10.53 17.17 7.31
C LYS A 158 9.03 17.40 7.33
N VAL A 159 8.54 18.46 7.95
CA VAL A 159 7.11 18.75 8.03
C VAL A 159 6.62 19.40 6.73
N THR A 160 6.46 18.55 5.73
CA THR A 160 5.88 18.87 4.44
C THR A 160 4.35 18.72 4.47
N VAL A 161 3.66 19.21 3.44
CA VAL A 161 2.21 18.98 3.29
C VAL A 161 1.90 17.47 3.22
N LYS A 162 2.75 16.68 2.56
CA LYS A 162 2.59 15.22 2.47
C LYS A 162 2.73 14.54 3.83
N THR A 163 3.67 15.02 4.65
CA THR A 163 3.87 14.55 6.04
C THR A 163 2.60 14.75 6.85
N ILE A 164 2.04 15.96 6.82
CA ILE A 164 0.79 16.27 7.54
C ILE A 164 -0.36 15.41 7.02
N CYS A 165 -0.50 15.24 5.70
CA CYS A 165 -1.53 14.37 5.14
C CYS A 165 -1.37 12.91 5.56
N ALA A 166 -0.15 12.37 5.55
CA ALA A 166 0.12 11.01 5.99
C ALA A 166 -0.28 10.81 7.45
N LEU A 167 0.06 11.77 8.33
CA LEU A 167 -0.32 11.72 9.74
C LEU A 167 -1.83 11.78 9.94
N ILE A 168 -2.55 12.65 9.22
CA ILE A 168 -4.01 12.75 9.29
C ILE A 168 -4.68 11.47 8.77
N CYS A 169 -4.16 10.89 7.70
CA CYS A 169 -4.67 9.65 7.12
C CYS A 169 -4.26 8.40 7.92
N ASN A 170 -3.47 8.54 8.99
CA ASN A 170 -2.86 7.43 9.73
C ASN A 170 -2.09 6.46 8.82
N ARG A 171 -1.27 7.02 7.94
CA ARG A 171 -0.38 6.27 7.09
C ARG A 171 1.05 6.33 7.62
N PRO A 172 1.79 5.21 7.59
CA PRO A 172 3.18 5.18 8.02
C PRO A 172 4.06 6.07 7.15
N ILE A 173 5.04 6.68 7.80
CA ILE A 173 6.15 7.39 7.16
C ILE A 173 7.38 6.52 7.35
N ILE A 174 7.96 6.02 6.27
CA ILE A 174 9.00 4.99 6.29
C ILE A 174 10.16 5.34 5.36
N LYS A 175 11.33 4.76 5.64
CA LYS A 175 12.49 4.85 4.75
C LYS A 175 12.31 3.91 3.53
N PRO A 176 12.89 4.24 2.36
CA PRO A 176 12.75 3.44 1.14
C PRO A 176 13.27 2.01 1.27
N GLU A 177 14.25 1.76 2.15
CA GLU A 177 14.87 0.44 2.35
C GLU A 177 13.86 -0.62 2.79
N TYR A 178 12.77 -0.23 3.46
CA TYR A 178 11.70 -1.13 3.85
C TYR A 178 11.20 -2.01 2.70
N PHE A 179 11.02 -1.42 1.52
CA PHE A 179 10.50 -2.14 0.35
C PHE A 179 11.51 -3.13 -0.23
N VAL A 180 12.80 -2.80 -0.16
CA VAL A 180 13.88 -3.72 -0.55
C VAL A 180 13.92 -4.93 0.40
N GLU A 181 13.75 -4.69 1.70
CA GLU A 181 13.66 -5.75 2.69
C GLU A 181 12.40 -6.61 2.54
N CYS A 182 11.27 -6.01 2.13
CA CYS A 182 10.07 -6.78 1.77
C CYS A 182 10.35 -7.75 0.61
N ILE A 183 11.03 -7.30 -0.44
CA ILE A 183 11.41 -8.14 -1.58
C ILE A 183 12.31 -9.29 -1.12
N ARG A 184 13.35 -8.99 -0.32
CA ARG A 184 14.27 -9.99 0.22
C ARG A 184 13.55 -11.03 1.08
N ALA A 185 12.61 -10.59 1.92
CA ALA A 185 11.80 -11.47 2.74
C ALA A 185 10.96 -12.44 1.89
N ILE A 186 10.34 -11.95 0.81
CA ILE A 186 9.57 -12.79 -0.12
C ILE A 186 10.47 -13.83 -0.78
N GLN A 187 11.62 -13.41 -1.34
CA GLN A 187 12.55 -14.29 -2.04
C GLN A 187 13.14 -15.37 -1.12
N SER A 188 13.41 -15.00 0.13
CA SER A 188 14.02 -15.88 1.13
C SER A 188 13.00 -16.67 1.96
N LYS A 189 11.69 -16.49 1.70
CA LYS A 189 10.58 -17.08 2.48
C LYS A 189 10.68 -16.78 3.98
N GLN A 190 11.08 -15.55 4.31
CA GLN A 190 11.20 -15.06 5.69
C GLN A 190 10.01 -14.17 6.05
N GLN A 191 9.85 -13.92 7.35
CA GLN A 191 8.85 -12.99 7.86
C GLN A 191 9.08 -11.57 7.31
N PHE A 192 7.99 -10.86 7.04
CA PHE A 192 8.04 -9.47 6.60
C PHE A 192 8.72 -8.56 7.64
N PRO A 193 9.47 -7.54 7.18
CA PRO A 193 10.08 -6.57 8.08
C PRO A 193 9.02 -5.82 8.88
N LYS A 194 9.32 -5.55 10.15
CA LYS A 194 8.50 -4.67 11.01
C LYS A 194 8.64 -3.23 10.54
N LEU A 195 7.53 -2.51 10.39
CA LEU A 195 7.52 -1.12 9.92
C LEU A 195 8.32 -0.19 10.83
N GLU A 196 8.27 -0.44 12.14
CA GLU A 196 8.89 0.38 13.19
C GLU A 196 10.42 0.45 13.03
N SER A 197 11.03 -0.62 12.50
CA SER A 197 12.47 -0.67 12.23
C SER A 197 12.91 0.26 11.08
N PHE A 198 11.96 0.81 10.32
CA PHE A 198 12.21 1.65 9.15
C PHE A 198 11.65 3.06 9.30
N TYR A 199 11.33 3.49 10.52
CA TYR A 199 10.96 4.89 10.73
C TYR A 199 12.16 5.82 10.47
N PRO A 200 11.99 6.85 9.62
CA PRO A 200 13.03 7.84 9.38
C PRO A 200 13.27 8.69 10.64
N PRO A 201 14.54 9.11 10.88
CA PRO A 201 14.81 10.11 11.91
C PRO A 201 14.08 11.43 11.61
N VAL A 202 13.85 12.23 12.64
CA VAL A 202 13.26 13.56 12.49
C VAL A 202 14.37 14.58 12.22
N ASP A 203 14.25 15.34 11.12
CA ASP A 203 15.12 16.45 10.74
C ASP A 203 14.26 17.69 10.44
N GLU A 204 13.62 18.23 11.47
CA GLU A 204 12.80 19.44 11.38
C GLU A 204 13.35 20.54 12.30
N PRO A 205 14.08 21.54 11.76
CA PRO A 205 14.64 22.62 12.57
C PRO A 205 13.60 23.44 13.35
N ALA A 206 12.36 23.50 12.86
CA ALA A 206 11.28 24.26 13.48
C ALA A 206 10.62 23.57 14.69
N ILE A 207 10.84 22.25 14.87
CA ILE A 207 10.18 21.43 15.88
C ILE A 207 11.25 20.54 16.50
N GLY A 208 11.54 20.73 17.79
CA GLY A 208 12.49 19.84 18.50
C GLY A 208 12.06 18.37 18.35
N PRO A 209 13.01 17.43 18.15
CA PRO A 209 12.71 16.04 17.78
C PRO A 209 11.79 15.32 18.77
N GLU A 210 11.84 15.68 20.05
CA GLU A 210 10.96 15.13 21.10
C GLU A 210 9.49 15.58 21.00
N LYS A 211 9.18 16.56 20.14
CA LYS A 211 7.83 17.14 20.00
C LYS A 211 7.08 16.65 18.76
N LEU A 212 7.68 15.81 17.92
CA LEU A 212 7.04 15.28 16.71
C LEU A 212 6.68 13.81 16.90
N ASP A 213 5.41 13.57 17.24
CA ASP A 213 4.87 12.22 17.27
C ASP A 213 4.51 11.73 15.86
N LEU A 214 5.18 10.67 15.42
CA LEU A 214 4.96 10.01 14.12
C LEU A 214 4.13 8.73 14.24
N SER A 215 3.74 8.33 15.46
CA SER A 215 2.90 7.15 15.68
C SER A 215 1.54 7.31 15.01
N MET A 216 0.84 6.21 14.75
CA MET A 216 -0.51 6.26 14.18
C MET A 216 -1.51 6.70 15.25
N ARG A 217 -2.32 7.73 14.99
CA ARG A 217 -3.29 8.28 15.95
C ARG A 217 -4.64 8.57 15.31
N HIS A 218 -5.65 7.80 15.67
CA HIS A 218 -6.98 7.86 15.09
C HIS A 218 -7.65 9.23 15.26
N GLU A 219 -7.30 9.92 16.34
CA GLU A 219 -7.73 11.26 16.73
C GLU A 219 -7.35 12.30 15.66
N ARG A 220 -6.24 12.09 14.93
CA ARG A 220 -5.78 13.02 13.88
C ARG A 220 -6.78 13.19 12.74
N LYS A 221 -7.70 12.24 12.55
CA LYS A 221 -8.76 12.35 11.53
C LYS A 221 -9.81 13.41 11.88
N ILE A 222 -9.96 13.76 13.16
CA ILE A 222 -11.02 14.64 13.65
C ILE A 222 -10.52 15.99 14.17
N ILE A 223 -9.22 16.28 14.10
CA ILE A 223 -8.59 17.49 14.68
C ILE A 223 -9.16 18.81 14.12
N PHE A 224 -9.69 18.79 12.91
CA PHE A 224 -10.28 19.95 12.25
C PHE A 224 -11.80 20.01 12.33
N ARG A 225 -12.42 19.06 13.04
CA ARG A 225 -13.87 19.05 13.27
C ARG A 225 -14.28 20.31 14.04
N GLY A 226 -15.33 20.97 13.56
CA GLY A 226 -15.84 22.23 14.09
C GLY A 226 -14.99 23.47 13.79
N LYS A 227 -13.91 23.37 12.98
CA LYS A 227 -13.05 24.51 12.64
C LYS A 227 -13.33 25.04 11.23
N THR A 228 -13.30 26.35 11.07
CA THR A 228 -13.41 27.03 9.76
C THR A 228 -12.06 27.62 9.38
N PHE A 229 -11.62 27.35 8.16
CA PHE A 229 -10.34 27.84 7.63
C PHE A 229 -10.61 28.86 6.52
N LEU A 230 -10.01 30.04 6.66
CA LEU A 230 -10.06 31.10 5.66
C LEU A 230 -8.75 31.11 4.87
N PHE A 231 -8.85 30.93 3.56
CA PHE A 231 -7.71 31.00 2.65
C PHE A 231 -7.76 32.30 1.86
N LEU A 232 -6.61 32.94 1.67
CA LEU A 232 -6.50 34.28 1.09
C LEU A 232 -6.41 34.28 -0.42
N ASN A 233 -6.06 33.15 -1.03
CA ASN A 233 -6.01 33.00 -2.49
C ASN A 233 -6.26 31.53 -2.88
N ALA A 234 -7.04 31.31 -3.95
CA ALA A 234 -7.25 29.99 -4.57
C ALA A 234 -5.95 29.30 -5.03
N LYS A 235 -4.87 30.06 -5.23
CA LYS A 235 -3.51 29.53 -5.49
C LYS A 235 -2.83 28.92 -4.26
N GLN A 236 -3.34 29.13 -3.04
CA GLN A 236 -2.97 28.34 -1.87
C GLN A 236 -3.59 26.94 -2.01
N LYS A 237 -3.16 26.21 -3.05
CA LYS A 237 -3.64 24.86 -3.35
C LYS A 237 -3.06 23.93 -2.28
N TRP A 238 -3.90 23.63 -1.31
CA TRP A 238 -3.64 22.58 -0.34
C TRP A 238 -4.12 21.26 -0.95
N SER A 239 -3.51 20.14 -0.57
CA SER A 239 -3.91 18.84 -1.10
C SER A 239 -5.40 18.63 -0.90
N ALA A 240 -6.06 17.94 -1.84
CA ALA A 240 -7.48 17.63 -1.73
C ALA A 240 -7.81 16.91 -0.42
N VAL A 241 -6.86 16.11 0.11
CA VAL A 241 -6.94 15.44 1.41
C VAL A 241 -6.94 16.41 2.58
N LEU A 242 -6.07 17.42 2.60
CA LEU A 242 -6.07 18.42 3.66
C LEU A 242 -7.34 19.27 3.59
N LEU A 243 -7.78 19.60 2.37
CA LEU A 243 -9.08 20.22 2.15
C LEU A 243 -10.24 19.29 2.54
N ALA A 244 -10.15 17.97 2.38
CA ALA A 244 -11.18 17.00 2.76
C ALA A 244 -11.25 16.81 4.27
N ALA A 245 -10.10 16.68 4.95
CA ALA A 245 -10.00 16.71 6.41
C ALA A 245 -10.57 18.02 6.99
N ILE A 246 -10.44 19.12 6.26
CA ILE A 246 -11.07 20.40 6.58
C ILE A 246 -12.56 20.45 6.15
N ARG A 247 -12.96 19.83 5.03
CA ARG A 247 -14.32 19.86 4.43
C ARG A 247 -15.27 18.82 5.00
N GLY A 248 -14.81 17.77 5.66
CA GLY A 248 -15.63 16.91 6.53
C GLY A 248 -16.32 17.68 7.67
N CYS A 249 -16.05 18.98 7.76
CA CYS A 249 -16.66 20.00 8.61
C CYS A 249 -17.81 20.79 7.94
N TRP A 250 -18.16 20.51 6.68
CA TRP A 250 -19.35 21.06 6.01
C TRP A 250 -20.48 20.04 6.02
N THR A 251 -21.40 20.17 6.99
CA THR A 251 -22.78 19.71 6.80
C THR A 251 -23.59 20.87 6.23
N GLN A 252 -24.37 20.58 5.20
CA GLN A 252 -25.31 21.47 4.51
C GLN A 252 -26.11 22.33 5.51
N GLN A 253 -25.89 23.66 5.48
CA GLN A 253 -26.87 24.77 5.60
C GLN A 253 -26.20 26.03 6.19
N SER A 254 -26.02 27.08 5.37
CA SER A 254 -26.70 28.36 5.55
C SER A 254 -26.34 29.32 4.39
N PRO A 255 -27.29 30.11 3.81
CA PRO A 255 -27.08 30.88 2.56
C PRO A 255 -26.26 32.16 2.70
N THR A 256 -25.71 32.46 3.87
CA THR A 256 -25.14 33.79 4.16
C THR A 256 -23.76 33.67 4.78
N CYS A 257 -22.72 33.59 3.95
CA CYS A 257 -21.39 34.01 4.39
C CYS A 257 -20.71 34.83 3.28
N THR A 258 -20.94 36.13 3.36
CA THR A 258 -20.28 37.17 2.58
C THR A 258 -18.77 37.11 2.84
N GLN A 259 -17.97 37.06 1.75
CA GLN A 259 -16.51 37.15 1.80
C GLN A 259 -16.08 38.38 2.61
N LYS A 260 -15.35 38.16 3.71
CA LYS A 260 -14.50 39.19 4.32
C LYS A 260 -13.04 38.74 4.23
N THR A 261 -12.32 39.40 3.34
CA THR A 261 -10.88 39.30 3.12
C THR A 261 -10.13 39.96 4.28
N CYS A 262 -9.31 39.21 5.02
CA CYS A 262 -8.31 39.77 5.95
C CYS A 262 -6.91 39.45 5.43
N ARG A 263 -6.10 40.48 5.14
CA ARG A 263 -4.71 40.35 4.65
C ARG A 263 -3.80 39.84 5.77
N GLY A 264 -3.20 38.66 5.61
CA GLY A 264 -2.13 38.13 6.47
C GLY A 264 -1.16 37.24 5.70
N LYS A 265 0.14 37.52 5.75
CA LYS A 265 1.18 36.86 4.92
C LYS A 265 1.21 35.34 5.15
N GLY A 266 1.28 34.56 4.06
CA GLY A 266 1.09 33.10 3.98
C GLY A 266 2.09 32.16 4.68
N LYS A 267 2.74 32.56 5.79
CA LYS A 267 3.59 31.68 6.62
C LYS A 267 2.82 30.98 7.76
N GLY A 268 1.78 31.61 8.31
CA GLY A 268 1.13 31.12 9.54
C GLY A 268 0.37 29.80 9.42
N ALA A 269 -0.13 29.42 8.24
CA ALA A 269 -0.93 28.21 8.10
C ALA A 269 -0.09 26.92 8.08
N LYS A 270 1.13 26.97 7.53
CA LYS A 270 2.08 25.85 7.57
C LYS A 270 2.65 25.69 8.99
N GLU A 271 2.98 26.79 9.66
CA GLU A 271 3.44 26.81 11.05
C GLU A 271 2.36 26.32 12.03
N PHE A 272 1.10 26.72 11.85
CA PHE A 272 -0.03 26.26 12.68
C PHE A 272 -0.26 24.75 12.57
N LEU A 273 -0.19 24.18 11.37
CA LEU A 273 -0.35 22.73 11.18
C LEU A 273 0.88 21.95 11.64
N ALA A 274 2.07 22.47 11.35
CA ALA A 274 3.32 21.88 11.79
C ALA A 274 3.44 21.89 13.33
N THR A 275 2.76 22.79 14.02
CA THR A 275 2.66 22.74 15.48
C THR A 275 1.47 21.90 15.94
N ALA A 276 0.27 22.07 15.37
CA ALA A 276 -0.96 21.45 15.88
C ALA A 276 -1.08 19.93 15.61
N VAL A 277 -0.55 19.40 14.52
CA VAL A 277 -0.68 17.96 14.19
C VAL A 277 0.39 17.10 14.90
N PRO A 278 1.66 17.54 14.96
CA PRO A 278 2.75 16.84 15.66
C PRO A 278 2.68 16.80 17.19
N SER A 279 2.15 17.85 17.82
CA SER A 279 2.35 18.11 19.25
C SER A 279 1.16 17.74 20.16
N MET A 280 0.06 17.24 19.60
CA MET A 280 -1.06 16.81 20.42
C MET A 280 -0.77 15.46 21.08
N PRO A 281 -1.33 15.17 22.27
CA PRO A 281 -1.17 13.91 23.01
C PRO A 281 -1.90 12.72 22.38
#